data_AF-A0A6U1SE66-F1
#
_entry.id   AF-A0A6U1SE66-F1
#
_cell.length_a   1.000
_cell.length_b   1.000
_cell.length_c   1.000
_cell.angle_alpha   90.00
_cell.angle_beta   90.00
_cell.angle_gamma   90.00
#
_symmetry.space_group_name_H-M   'P 1'
#
loop_
_entity.id
_entity.type
_entity.pdbx_description
1 polymer ?
#
loop_
_entity_poly.entity_id
_entity_poly.type
_entity_poly.pdbx_seq_one_letter_code
_entity_poly.pdbx_strand_id
1 'polypeptide(L)'
;ILHGKESFPLRIWVVDNSGSMNTPDGKRLVETKRKHDIRWCHCTRWAELHETVKYHAQLAALLEAPTKFKLLNPTTRPGFGVAEMGPEMVEEELNSLFHEFSRISPCGATPLAQHLRDIYAILKPMEQSLRAEGKQVVVCLATDGTPTDLSGYNGEYVLRDFELALKRLLQNLPVWMVIRLCTNEDNVVRYYEELDSQLELDLEVLDDFEKEGVEVHSHNPWLTYGLPLHRCREAGFRHKIMDLLDERALTLDEVVGLMRLLFGGEVWNSVDPHSDWDGFVRQIKLAMGSEKQYNPVKRRLTPWIDTSLLQRKYNPSKSNFGMLTILVVLFAILYAMLW
;
A
#
# COMPACT_ATOMS: atom_id res chain seq x y z
N ILE A 1 -2.02 1.61 -14.05
CA ILE A 1 -2.23 1.83 -12.60
C ILE A 1 -1.38 2.99 -12.11
N LEU A 2 -0.05 2.97 -12.25
CA LEU A 2 0.75 4.14 -11.90
C LEU A 2 0.56 5.26 -12.94
N HIS A 3 -0.25 6.27 -12.62
CA HIS A 3 -0.17 7.56 -13.29
C HIS A 3 1.28 8.04 -13.12
N GLY A 4 2.01 8.12 -14.23
CA GLY A 4 3.46 8.22 -14.25
C GLY A 4 4.02 9.56 -13.75
N LYS A 5 5.20 9.93 -14.28
CA LYS A 5 5.88 11.23 -14.10
C LYS A 5 4.94 12.46 -14.24
N GLU A 6 3.81 12.30 -14.93
CA GLU A 6 2.84 13.37 -15.21
C GLU A 6 2.09 13.87 -13.98
N SER A 7 1.70 12.99 -13.05
CA SER A 7 0.98 13.38 -11.82
C SER A 7 1.94 13.50 -10.63
N PHE A 8 2.94 12.63 -10.58
CA PHE A 8 3.90 12.54 -9.48
C PHE A 8 5.34 12.65 -9.99
N PRO A 9 5.86 13.89 -10.12
CA PRO A 9 7.19 14.14 -10.69
C PRO A 9 8.34 13.67 -9.79
N LEU A 10 8.08 13.45 -8.50
CA LEU A 10 9.08 13.01 -7.53
C LEU A 10 8.45 12.12 -6.45
N ARG A 11 9.18 11.09 -6.04
CA ARG A 11 8.93 10.28 -4.85
C ARG A 11 10.08 10.43 -3.87
N ILE A 12 9.77 10.53 -2.58
CA ILE A 12 10.77 10.59 -1.51
C ILE A 12 10.43 9.51 -0.49
N TRP A 13 11.29 8.52 -0.36
CA TRP A 13 11.25 7.51 0.69
C TRP A 13 12.11 7.96 1.87
N VAL A 14 11.49 8.10 3.03
CA VAL A 14 12.17 8.18 4.32
C VAL A 14 12.24 6.77 4.88
N VAL A 15 13.44 6.23 4.99
CA VAL A 15 13.70 4.83 5.31
C VAL A 15 14.25 4.73 6.72
N ASP A 16 13.51 4.09 7.60
CA ASP A 16 13.93 3.84 8.98
C ASP A 16 15.09 2.84 9.03
N ASN A 17 16.23 3.34 9.52
CA ASN A 17 17.41 2.56 9.88
C ASN A 17 17.78 2.78 11.35
N SER A 18 16.81 3.04 12.23
CA SER A 18 16.97 3.16 13.68
C SER A 18 17.32 1.82 14.33
N GLY A 19 17.74 1.83 15.59
CA GLY A 19 18.15 0.60 16.29
C GLY A 19 17.05 -0.46 16.42
N SER A 20 15.79 -0.05 16.56
CA SER A 20 14.60 -0.91 16.70
C SER A 20 14.35 -1.79 15.47
N MET A 21 14.81 -1.35 14.30
CA MET A 21 14.72 -2.12 13.05
C MET A 21 15.50 -3.45 13.06
N ASN A 22 16.36 -3.70 14.06
CA ASN A 22 17.00 -4.99 14.27
C ASN A 22 16.07 -6.06 14.90
N THR A 23 14.84 -5.71 15.29
CA THR A 23 13.88 -6.64 15.89
C THR A 23 13.57 -7.80 14.92
N PRO A 24 13.65 -9.08 15.35
CA PRO A 24 13.57 -10.25 14.47
C PRO A 24 12.12 -10.74 14.23
N ASP A 25 11.17 -9.83 14.08
CA ASP A 25 9.74 -10.11 13.84
C ASP A 25 9.27 -9.79 12.42
N GLY A 26 10.18 -9.28 11.57
CA GLY A 26 9.94 -9.06 10.14
C GLY A 26 9.77 -10.36 9.36
N LYS A 27 9.17 -10.25 8.18
CA LYS A 27 8.84 -11.38 7.32
C LYS A 27 9.09 -11.04 5.85
N ARG A 28 9.67 -11.97 5.10
CA ARG A 28 9.82 -11.86 3.64
C ARG A 28 9.26 -13.08 2.91
N LEU A 29 8.74 -12.84 1.70
CA LEU A 29 8.29 -13.91 0.81
C LEU A 29 9.49 -14.45 0.02
N VAL A 30 9.74 -15.74 0.13
CA VAL A 30 10.84 -16.42 -0.57
C VAL A 30 10.28 -17.49 -1.48
N GLU A 31 10.63 -17.43 -2.76
CA GLU A 31 10.37 -18.51 -3.70
C GLU A 31 11.21 -19.74 -3.33
N THR A 32 10.57 -20.90 -3.25
CA THR A 32 11.30 -22.14 -3.01
C THR A 32 11.77 -22.77 -4.32
N LYS A 33 12.59 -23.83 -4.22
CA LYS A 33 13.02 -24.63 -5.38
C LYS A 33 11.85 -25.25 -6.16
N ARG A 34 10.65 -25.32 -5.56
CA ARG A 34 9.45 -25.81 -6.24
C ARG A 34 8.75 -24.63 -6.89
N LYS A 35 8.54 -24.73 -8.21
CA LYS A 35 7.80 -23.74 -8.99
C LYS A 35 6.43 -23.49 -8.33
N HIS A 36 6.08 -22.23 -8.08
CA HIS A 36 4.82 -21.82 -7.45
C HIS A 36 4.65 -22.17 -5.96
N ASP A 37 5.72 -22.53 -5.23
CA ASP A 37 5.72 -22.64 -3.76
C ASP A 37 6.49 -21.45 -3.17
N ILE A 38 5.75 -20.55 -2.50
CA ILE A 38 6.23 -19.34 -1.86
C ILE A 38 6.05 -19.50 -0.35
N ARG A 39 7.09 -19.18 0.42
CA ARG A 39 7.07 -19.29 1.88
C ARG A 39 7.52 -18.01 2.56
N TRP A 40 7.00 -17.80 3.76
CA TRP A 40 7.51 -16.79 4.66
C TRP A 40 8.84 -17.23 5.27
N CYS A 41 9.79 -16.32 5.29
CA CYS A 41 11.04 -16.44 6.02
C CYS A 41 11.10 -15.31 7.04
N HIS A 42 11.26 -15.66 8.32
CA HIS A 42 11.48 -14.69 9.38
C HIS A 42 12.80 -13.96 9.16
N CYS A 43 12.80 -12.66 9.39
CA CYS A 43 13.95 -11.79 9.29
C CYS A 43 13.81 -10.60 10.26
N THR A 44 14.80 -9.72 10.29
CA THR A 44 14.67 -8.43 10.99
C THR A 44 13.74 -7.48 10.22
N ARG A 45 13.07 -6.54 10.89
CA ARG A 45 12.31 -5.45 10.25
C ARG A 45 13.14 -4.72 9.17
N TRP A 46 14.43 -4.49 9.44
CA TRP A 46 15.37 -3.89 8.48
C TRP A 46 15.51 -4.71 7.19
N ALA A 47 15.70 -6.02 7.31
CA ALA A 47 15.86 -6.89 6.15
C ALA A 47 14.62 -6.91 5.26
N GLU A 48 13.42 -6.86 5.86
CA GLU A 48 12.16 -6.73 5.14
C GLU A 48 12.03 -5.35 4.45
N LEU A 49 12.30 -4.27 5.18
CA LEU A 49 12.27 -2.91 4.60
C LEU A 49 13.32 -2.74 3.50
N HIS A 50 14.51 -3.32 3.65
CA HIS A 50 15.55 -3.31 2.63
C HIS A 50 15.11 -4.01 1.34
N GLU A 51 14.44 -5.17 1.43
CA GLU A 51 13.87 -5.84 0.26
C GLU A 51 12.77 -4.99 -0.40
N THR A 52 11.96 -4.32 0.41
CA THR A 52 10.95 -3.35 -0.04
C THR A 52 11.57 -2.18 -0.79
N VAL A 53 12.59 -1.54 -0.23
CA VAL A 53 13.33 -0.43 -0.87
C VAL A 53 13.96 -0.89 -2.19
N LYS A 54 14.54 -2.10 -2.23
CA LYS A 54 15.09 -2.66 -3.47
C LYS A 54 14.04 -2.79 -4.56
N TYR A 55 12.88 -3.34 -4.21
CA TYR A 55 11.75 -3.45 -5.13
C TYR A 55 11.35 -2.07 -5.68
N HIS A 56 11.17 -1.07 -4.81
CA HIS A 56 10.77 0.28 -5.21
C HIS A 56 11.84 0.99 -6.02
N ALA A 57 13.12 0.77 -5.74
CA ALA A 57 14.22 1.29 -6.55
C ALA A 57 14.18 0.69 -7.97
N GLN A 58 14.01 -0.63 -8.10
CA GLN A 58 13.88 -1.30 -9.40
C GLN A 58 12.63 -0.82 -10.16
N LEU A 59 11.51 -0.65 -9.46
CA LEU A 59 10.29 -0.13 -10.04
C LEU A 59 10.47 1.33 -10.52
N ALA A 60 11.11 2.17 -9.72
CA ALA A 60 11.45 3.55 -10.07
C ALA A 60 12.33 3.60 -11.32
N ALA A 61 13.34 2.73 -11.42
CA ALA A 61 14.18 2.59 -12.59
C ALA A 61 13.38 2.17 -13.84
N LEU A 62 12.57 1.11 -13.72
CA LEU A 62 11.76 0.60 -14.82
C LEU A 62 10.76 1.63 -15.37
N LEU A 63 10.18 2.43 -14.48
CA LEU A 63 9.20 3.46 -14.84
C LEU A 63 9.85 4.81 -15.16
N GLU A 64 11.18 4.89 -15.05
CA GLU A 64 11.94 6.14 -15.06
C GLU A 64 11.31 7.21 -14.15
N ALA A 65 10.84 6.80 -12.97
CA ALA A 65 10.14 7.64 -12.02
C ALA A 65 11.13 8.16 -10.96
N PRO A 66 11.47 9.46 -10.94
CA PRO A 66 12.49 9.99 -10.04
C PRO A 66 12.13 9.72 -8.58
N THR A 67 13.02 9.01 -7.88
CA THR A 67 12.78 8.55 -6.51
C THR A 67 14.03 8.74 -5.66
N LYS A 68 13.88 9.44 -4.53
CA LYS A 68 14.93 9.64 -3.52
C LYS A 68 14.71 8.73 -2.33
N PHE A 69 15.74 8.05 -1.88
CA PHE A 69 15.77 7.28 -0.65
C PHE A 69 16.66 8.00 0.37
N LYS A 70 16.05 8.50 1.43
CA LYS A 70 16.70 9.19 2.54
C LYS A 70 16.60 8.32 3.80
N LEU A 71 17.72 8.01 4.42
CA LEU A 71 17.74 7.26 5.67
C LEU A 71 17.41 8.17 6.86
N LEU A 72 16.78 7.62 7.91
CA LEU A 72 16.49 8.38 9.13
C LEU A 72 17.76 8.80 9.88
N ASN A 73 18.70 7.88 10.03
CA ASN A 73 19.95 8.09 10.73
C ASN A 73 21.10 8.28 9.73
N PRO A 74 22.00 9.24 9.99
CA PRO A 74 23.07 9.60 9.05
C PRO A 74 23.91 8.40 8.61
N THR A 75 24.27 8.41 7.33
CA THR A 75 25.33 7.55 6.78
C THR A 75 26.41 8.42 6.13
N THR A 76 27.37 7.79 5.46
CA THR A 76 28.38 8.50 4.65
C THR A 76 27.78 9.39 3.57
N ARG A 77 26.54 9.13 3.15
CA ARG A 77 25.80 9.94 2.17
C ARG A 77 24.42 10.35 2.72
N PRO A 78 23.93 11.56 2.37
CA PRO A 78 22.65 12.07 2.88
C PRO A 78 21.42 11.43 2.22
N GLY A 79 21.57 10.69 1.12
CA GLY A 79 20.50 9.99 0.42
C GLY A 79 20.95 9.42 -0.93
N PHE A 80 20.04 8.71 -1.60
CA PHE A 80 20.27 8.02 -2.86
C PHE A 80 19.14 8.32 -3.85
N GLY A 81 19.47 8.73 -5.07
CA GLY A 81 18.49 8.95 -6.14
C GLY A 81 18.46 7.79 -7.12
N VAL A 82 17.28 7.49 -7.67
CA VAL A 82 17.09 6.59 -8.82
C VAL A 82 16.18 7.28 -9.84
N ALA A 83 16.56 7.18 -11.11
CA ALA A 83 15.94 7.87 -12.24
C ALA A 83 15.94 9.40 -12.11
N GLU A 84 16.97 9.98 -11.49
CA GLU A 84 17.09 11.43 -11.31
C GLU A 84 17.88 12.10 -12.42
N MET A 85 18.97 11.47 -12.85
CA MET A 85 19.90 12.02 -13.83
C MET A 85 19.60 11.60 -15.28
N GLY A 86 18.46 10.94 -15.51
CA GLY A 86 18.01 10.45 -16.81
C GLY A 86 18.34 8.98 -17.07
N PRO A 87 17.82 8.41 -18.17
CA PRO A 87 17.83 6.95 -18.42
C PRO A 87 19.22 6.32 -18.43
N GLU A 88 20.21 7.03 -18.95
CA GLU A 88 21.61 6.58 -19.08
C GLU A 88 22.27 6.29 -17.73
N MET A 89 21.84 6.99 -16.66
CA MET A 89 22.44 6.89 -15.33
C MET A 89 21.69 5.93 -14.40
N VAL A 90 20.52 5.44 -14.80
CA VAL A 90 19.61 4.65 -13.94
C VAL A 90 20.29 3.39 -13.40
N GLU A 91 21.06 2.69 -14.23
CA GLU A 91 21.75 1.46 -13.82
C GLU A 91 22.87 1.77 -12.81
N GLU A 92 23.61 2.85 -12.98
CA GLU A 92 24.65 3.29 -12.05
C GLU A 92 24.04 3.74 -10.71
N GLU A 93 22.95 4.51 -10.76
CA GLU A 93 22.17 4.95 -9.61
C GLU A 93 21.65 3.74 -8.79
N LEU A 94 21.08 2.74 -9.46
CA LEU A 94 20.63 1.49 -8.83
C LEU A 94 21.77 0.71 -8.16
N ASN A 95 22.88 0.51 -8.89
CA ASN A 95 24.03 -0.25 -8.38
C ASN A 95 24.66 0.44 -7.17
N SER A 96 24.79 1.77 -7.23
CA SER A 96 25.26 2.62 -6.13
C SER A 96 24.34 2.49 -4.90
N LEU A 97 23.03 2.55 -5.09
CA LEU A 97 22.05 2.37 -4.01
C LEU A 97 22.18 0.98 -3.36
N PHE A 98 22.20 -0.09 -4.15
CA PHE A 98 22.28 -1.46 -3.62
C PHE A 98 23.61 -1.73 -2.89
N HIS A 99 24.71 -1.21 -3.43
CA HIS A 99 26.01 -1.31 -2.79
C HIS A 99 25.98 -0.68 -1.39
N GLU A 100 25.47 0.55 -1.27
CA GLU A 100 25.45 1.25 0.02
C GLU A 100 24.45 0.65 1.00
N PHE A 101 23.23 0.29 0.56
CA PHE A 101 22.24 -0.39 1.39
C PHE A 101 22.74 -1.73 1.96
N SER A 102 23.60 -2.45 1.24
CA SER A 102 24.20 -3.69 1.74
C SER A 102 25.14 -3.51 2.94
N ARG A 103 25.62 -2.27 3.19
CA ARG A 103 26.60 -1.94 4.22
C ARG A 103 26.00 -1.23 5.43
N ILE A 104 24.73 -0.85 5.33
CA ILE A 104 24.02 -0.14 6.39
C ILE A 104 23.57 -1.13 7.46
N SER A 105 23.89 -0.81 8.71
CA SER A 105 23.39 -1.49 9.90
C SER A 105 22.48 -0.53 10.66
N PRO A 106 21.28 -0.97 11.09
CA PRO A 106 20.37 -0.08 11.79
C PRO A 106 20.92 0.37 13.15
N CYS A 107 20.87 1.68 13.40
CA CYS A 107 21.33 2.33 14.62
C CYS A 107 20.68 3.71 14.80
N GLY A 108 20.73 4.24 16.02
CA GLY A 108 20.24 5.59 16.30
C GLY A 108 18.74 5.65 16.60
N ALA A 109 18.21 6.87 16.52
CA ALA A 109 16.88 7.26 16.96
C ALA A 109 15.89 7.40 15.78
N THR A 110 14.68 7.87 16.04
CA THR A 110 13.59 8.01 15.04
C THR A 110 13.16 9.49 14.92
N PRO A 111 14.04 10.41 14.44
CA PRO A 111 13.80 11.86 14.45
C PRO A 111 12.89 12.35 13.32
N LEU A 112 11.67 11.82 13.25
CA LEU A 112 10.74 12.02 12.12
C LEU A 112 10.43 13.49 11.85
N ALA A 113 10.24 14.30 12.90
CA ALA A 113 9.90 15.72 12.76
C ALA A 113 10.98 16.51 11.99
N GLN A 114 12.26 16.20 12.21
CA GLN A 114 13.35 16.84 11.49
C GLN A 114 13.35 16.47 10.00
N HIS A 115 13.08 15.20 9.67
CA HIS A 115 13.01 14.76 8.28
C HIS A 115 11.87 15.43 7.51
N LEU A 116 10.71 15.61 8.14
CA LEU A 116 9.60 16.35 7.54
C LEU A 116 9.97 17.82 7.28
N ARG A 117 10.71 18.46 8.19
CA ARG A 117 11.20 19.83 8.00
C ARG A 117 12.22 19.94 6.86
N ASP A 118 13.11 18.96 6.73
CA ASP A 118 14.09 18.92 5.64
C ASP A 118 13.39 18.75 4.29
N ILE A 119 12.41 17.84 4.21
CA ILE A 119 11.60 17.62 3.01
C ILE A 119 10.83 18.90 2.67
N TYR A 120 10.23 19.55 3.66
CA TYR A 120 9.57 20.83 3.46
C TYR A 120 10.51 21.87 2.84
N ALA A 121 11.74 22.00 3.35
CA ALA A 121 12.72 22.94 2.83
C ALA A 121 13.14 22.63 1.37
N ILE A 122 13.24 21.35 1.02
CA ILE A 122 13.54 20.89 -0.35
C ILE A 122 12.39 21.20 -1.30
N LEU A 123 11.14 20.99 -0.86
CA LEU A 123 9.96 21.09 -1.72
C LEU A 123 9.38 22.50 -1.80
N LYS A 124 9.59 23.36 -0.80
CA LYS A 124 9.04 24.72 -0.76
C LYS A 124 9.39 25.56 -1.99
N PRO A 125 10.63 25.54 -2.53
CA PRO A 125 10.95 26.25 -3.77
C PRO A 125 10.18 25.76 -5.00
N MET A 126 9.70 24.51 -4.99
CA MET A 126 8.96 23.88 -6.10
C MET A 126 7.44 24.04 -5.95
N GLU A 127 6.95 24.63 -4.86
CA GLU A 127 5.51 24.67 -4.55
C GLU A 127 4.68 25.27 -5.69
N GLN A 128 5.08 26.45 -6.18
CA GLN A 128 4.28 27.19 -7.14
C GLN A 128 4.16 26.46 -8.47
N SER A 129 5.24 25.85 -8.96
CA SER A 129 5.22 25.07 -10.21
C SER A 129 4.39 23.80 -10.05
N LEU A 130 4.58 23.07 -8.95
CA LEU A 130 3.79 21.86 -8.67
C LEU A 130 2.28 22.17 -8.66
N ARG A 131 1.86 23.25 -7.99
CA ARG A 131 0.45 23.66 -7.96
C ARG A 131 -0.07 24.09 -9.34
N ALA A 132 0.72 24.90 -10.07
CA ALA A 132 0.33 25.36 -11.40
C ALA A 132 0.16 24.22 -12.41
N GLU A 133 0.93 23.14 -12.25
CA GLU A 133 0.88 21.95 -13.09
C GLU A 133 -0.10 20.87 -12.56
N GLY A 134 -0.75 21.09 -11.42
CA GLY A 134 -1.62 20.09 -10.78
C GLY A 134 -0.87 18.83 -10.33
N LYS A 135 0.42 18.95 -10.02
CA LYS A 135 1.31 17.85 -9.63
C LYS A 135 1.50 17.77 -8.13
N GLN A 136 1.75 16.57 -7.62
CA GLN A 136 2.05 16.33 -6.22
C GLN A 136 3.34 15.52 -6.04
N VAL A 137 4.05 15.73 -4.94
CA VAL A 137 5.19 14.87 -4.56
C VAL A 137 4.69 13.78 -3.62
N VAL A 138 5.10 12.54 -3.87
CA VAL A 138 4.81 11.44 -2.95
C VAL A 138 5.92 11.38 -1.91
N VAL A 139 5.55 11.34 -0.63
CA VAL A 139 6.48 11.08 0.47
C VAL A 139 6.06 9.78 1.14
N CYS A 140 6.90 8.76 1.09
CA CYS A 140 6.68 7.49 1.79
C CYS A 140 7.57 7.46 3.03
N LEU A 141 6.97 7.53 4.21
CA LEU A 141 7.64 7.43 5.50
C LEU A 141 7.51 6.00 6.03
N ALA A 142 8.57 5.21 5.87
CA ALA A 142 8.65 3.89 6.48
C ALA A 142 9.25 4.00 7.88
N THR A 143 8.52 3.55 8.91
CA THR A 143 8.91 3.64 10.33
C THR A 143 8.44 2.44 11.13
N ASP A 144 9.19 1.99 12.15
CA ASP A 144 8.75 0.94 13.08
C ASP A 144 8.37 1.44 14.48
N GLY A 145 8.42 2.76 14.69
CA GLY A 145 8.14 3.37 15.98
C GLY A 145 7.50 4.74 15.85
N THR A 146 7.10 5.27 17.01
CA THR A 146 6.63 6.65 17.15
C THR A 146 7.80 7.65 17.10
N PRO A 147 7.55 8.93 16.75
CA PRO A 147 8.59 9.96 16.72
C PRO A 147 9.42 10.05 18.02
N THR A 148 10.74 10.15 17.88
CA THR A 148 11.66 10.50 18.98
C THR A 148 12.42 11.79 18.66
N ASP A 149 13.04 12.41 19.65
CA ASP A 149 14.04 13.44 19.38
C ASP A 149 15.36 12.82 18.88
N LEU A 150 16.37 13.66 18.62
CA LEU A 150 17.70 13.22 18.17
C LEU A 150 18.46 12.37 19.20
N SER A 151 18.07 12.45 20.47
CA SER A 151 18.68 11.66 21.56
C SER A 151 17.91 10.36 21.84
N GLY A 152 16.80 10.11 21.11
CA GLY A 152 15.96 8.93 21.30
C GLY A 152 14.87 9.09 22.37
N TYR A 153 14.65 10.30 22.90
CA TYR A 153 13.55 10.53 23.84
C TYR A 153 12.22 10.60 23.11
N ASN A 154 11.24 9.90 23.67
CA ASN A 154 9.84 9.95 23.28
C ASN A 154 9.04 10.70 24.38
N GLY A 155 8.08 11.53 23.98
CA GLY A 155 7.19 12.24 24.88
C GLY A 155 6.19 13.12 24.12
N GLU A 156 5.15 13.60 24.81
CA GLU A 156 4.07 14.39 24.19
C GLU A 156 4.57 15.59 23.38
N TYR A 157 5.63 16.26 23.84
CA TYR A 157 6.23 17.37 23.10
C TYR A 157 6.79 16.94 21.74
N VAL A 158 7.43 15.78 21.67
CA VAL A 158 8.03 15.24 20.44
C VAL A 158 6.95 14.79 19.46
N LEU A 159 5.90 14.12 19.96
CA LEU A 159 4.74 13.74 19.15
C LEU A 159 4.05 14.98 18.57
N ARG A 160 3.82 16.00 19.40
CA ARG A 160 3.23 17.27 18.96
C ARG A 160 4.10 18.01 17.96
N ASP A 161 5.42 17.99 18.13
CA ASP A 161 6.36 18.60 17.17
C ASP A 161 6.31 17.88 15.81
N PHE A 162 6.24 16.55 15.81
CA PHE A 162 6.04 15.77 14.59
C PHE A 162 4.71 16.10 13.91
N GLU A 163 3.60 16.10 14.65
CA GLU A 163 2.27 16.44 14.11
C GLU A 163 2.24 17.85 13.50
N LEU A 164 2.87 18.83 14.16
CA LEU A 164 2.97 20.19 13.63
C LEU A 164 3.81 20.23 12.34
N ALA A 165 4.92 19.49 12.28
CA ALA A 165 5.73 19.37 11.08
C ALA A 165 4.95 18.70 9.93
N LEU A 166 4.20 17.64 10.22
CA LEU A 166 3.35 16.94 9.26
C LEU A 166 2.23 17.83 8.74
N LYS A 167 1.46 18.47 9.64
CA LYS A 167 0.43 19.46 9.27
C LYS A 167 1.01 20.56 8.38
N ARG A 168 2.16 21.11 8.76
CA ARG A 168 2.82 22.15 7.97
C ARG A 168 3.22 21.65 6.58
N LEU A 169 3.71 20.42 6.45
CA LEU A 169 4.04 19.82 5.16
C LEU A 169 2.81 19.67 4.28
N LEU A 170 1.77 18.98 4.78
CA LEU A 170 0.59 18.60 4.00
C LEU A 170 -0.33 19.78 3.67
N GLN A 171 -0.47 20.75 4.57
CA GLN A 171 -1.35 21.91 4.33
C GLN A 171 -0.72 22.94 3.39
N ASN A 172 0.61 23.07 3.39
CA ASN A 172 1.28 24.15 2.65
C ASN A 172 1.92 23.69 1.34
N LEU A 173 2.12 22.38 1.12
CA LEU A 173 2.75 21.87 -0.09
C LEU A 173 1.88 20.80 -0.76
N PRO A 174 1.93 20.67 -2.10
CA PRO A 174 1.21 19.61 -2.80
C PRO A 174 1.93 18.27 -2.61
N VAL A 175 1.66 17.63 -1.47
CA VAL A 175 2.28 16.37 -1.05
C VAL A 175 1.22 15.33 -0.78
N TRP A 176 1.46 14.11 -1.27
CA TRP A 176 0.75 12.89 -0.86
C TRP A 176 1.66 12.11 0.10
N MET A 177 1.22 11.89 1.33
CA MET A 177 2.00 11.15 2.33
C MET A 177 1.48 9.72 2.47
N VAL A 178 2.41 8.77 2.47
CA VAL A 178 2.16 7.38 2.84
C VAL A 178 3.02 7.07 4.06
N ILE A 179 2.42 6.68 5.18
CA ILE A 179 3.13 6.17 6.35
C ILE A 179 3.07 4.65 6.32
N ARG A 180 4.20 4.02 6.03
CA ARG A 180 4.35 2.56 6.01
C ARG A 180 4.84 2.08 7.37
N LEU A 181 4.00 1.36 8.10
CA LEU A 181 4.36 0.78 9.38
C LEU A 181 5.19 -0.48 9.17
N CYS A 182 6.35 -0.51 9.83
CA CYS A 182 7.31 -1.61 9.79
C CYS A 182 7.26 -2.47 11.07
N THR A 183 6.19 -2.30 11.86
CA THR A 183 6.00 -2.92 13.17
C THR A 183 4.59 -3.45 13.30
N ASN A 184 4.43 -4.41 14.21
CA ASN A 184 3.13 -4.93 14.61
C ASN A 184 2.73 -4.49 16.03
N GLU A 185 3.43 -3.51 16.58
CA GLU A 185 3.17 -2.97 17.93
C GLU A 185 1.90 -2.11 17.96
N ASP A 186 0.88 -2.58 18.68
CA ASP A 186 -0.47 -1.99 18.76
C ASP A 186 -0.49 -0.50 19.16
N ASN A 187 0.47 -0.04 19.95
CA ASN A 187 0.56 1.37 20.36
C ASN A 187 1.07 2.26 19.21
N VAL A 188 1.94 1.74 18.34
CA VAL A 188 2.46 2.47 17.19
C VAL A 188 1.38 2.55 16.11
N VAL A 189 0.74 1.41 15.80
CA VAL A 189 -0.36 1.33 14.82
C VAL A 189 -1.46 2.31 15.19
N ARG A 190 -1.97 2.20 16.43
CA ARG A 190 -3.04 3.09 16.93
C ARG A 190 -2.68 4.56 16.88
N TYR A 191 -1.42 4.93 17.18
CA TYR A 191 -0.99 6.32 17.10
C TYR A 191 -1.15 6.88 15.67
N TYR A 192 -0.76 6.11 14.66
CA TYR A 192 -0.86 6.55 13.27
C TYR A 192 -2.29 6.46 12.74
N GLU A 193 -3.10 5.48 13.14
CA GLU A 193 -4.54 5.44 12.83
C GLU A 193 -5.30 6.63 13.42
N GLU A 194 -5.01 6.99 14.68
CA GLU A 194 -5.58 8.18 15.33
C GLU A 194 -5.13 9.45 14.60
N LEU A 195 -3.87 9.49 14.16
CA LEU A 195 -3.33 10.61 13.38
C LEU A 195 -4.06 10.78 12.04
N ASP A 196 -4.33 9.68 11.34
CA ASP A 196 -5.05 9.69 10.06
C ASP A 196 -6.51 10.14 10.24
N SER A 197 -7.21 9.58 11.22
CA SER A 197 -8.63 9.91 11.47
C SER A 197 -8.87 11.36 11.93
N GLN A 198 -7.90 11.98 12.60
CA GLN A 198 -8.00 13.36 13.10
C GLN A 198 -7.64 14.41 12.05
N LEU A 199 -6.96 14.01 10.99
CA LEU A 199 -6.38 14.89 10.01
C LEU A 199 -7.12 14.69 8.69
N GLU A 200 -8.00 15.63 8.33
CA GLU A 200 -8.54 15.74 6.95
C GLU A 200 -7.41 16.16 5.97
N LEU A 201 -6.30 15.42 5.96
CA LEU A 201 -5.08 15.70 5.21
C LEU A 201 -4.86 14.61 4.15
N ASP A 202 -4.00 14.93 3.19
CA ASP A 202 -3.54 14.02 2.14
C ASP A 202 -2.51 13.02 2.70
N LEU A 203 -2.99 12.10 3.53
CA LEU A 203 -2.26 11.06 4.25
C LEU A 203 -2.91 9.69 4.02
N GLU A 204 -2.08 8.63 3.99
CA GLU A 204 -2.50 7.23 4.05
C GLU A 204 -1.58 6.49 5.02
N VAL A 205 -2.14 5.67 5.90
CA VAL A 205 -1.37 4.78 6.79
C VAL A 205 -1.52 3.36 6.26
N LEU A 206 -0.40 2.69 6.06
CA LEU A 206 -0.32 1.31 5.56
C LEU A 206 0.36 0.42 6.58
N ASP A 207 -0.34 -0.67 6.93
CA ASP A 207 0.19 -1.73 7.78
C ASP A 207 1.06 -2.73 6.97
N ASP A 208 1.54 -3.79 7.62
CA ASP A 208 2.25 -4.85 6.90
C ASP A 208 1.35 -5.57 5.88
N PHE A 209 1.96 -6.15 4.85
CA PHE A 209 1.23 -6.81 3.75
C PHE A 209 0.27 -7.92 4.22
N GLU A 210 0.58 -8.63 5.31
CA GLU A 210 -0.26 -9.72 5.80
C GLU A 210 -1.51 -9.17 6.49
N LYS A 211 -1.34 -8.20 7.40
CA LYS A 211 -2.42 -7.55 8.12
C LYS A 211 -3.39 -6.82 7.20
N GLU A 212 -2.84 -6.00 6.31
CA GLU A 212 -3.60 -5.28 5.29
C GLU A 212 -4.43 -6.26 4.43
N GLY A 213 -3.84 -7.39 4.07
CA GLY A 213 -4.54 -8.43 3.33
C GLY A 213 -5.66 -9.13 4.12
N VAL A 214 -5.57 -9.20 5.46
CA VAL A 214 -6.62 -9.72 6.33
C VAL A 214 -7.81 -8.76 6.37
N GLU A 215 -7.57 -7.46 6.48
CA GLU A 215 -8.61 -6.42 6.51
C GLU A 215 -9.34 -6.33 5.17
N VAL A 216 -8.61 -6.29 4.06
CA VAL A 216 -9.23 -6.35 2.73
C VAL A 216 -10.06 -7.64 2.56
N HIS A 217 -9.60 -8.76 3.12
CA HIS A 217 -10.33 -10.03 3.04
C HIS A 217 -11.63 -10.05 3.88
N SER A 218 -11.68 -9.40 5.05
CA SER A 218 -12.89 -9.36 5.88
C SER A 218 -14.04 -8.65 5.16
N HIS A 219 -13.74 -7.64 4.35
CA HIS A 219 -14.74 -6.88 3.62
C HIS A 219 -14.99 -7.41 2.19
N ASN A 220 -13.93 -7.83 1.51
CA ASN A 220 -13.93 -8.22 0.10
C ASN A 220 -13.23 -9.58 -0.11
N PRO A 221 -13.78 -10.69 0.43
CA PRO A 221 -13.11 -12.00 0.44
C PRO A 221 -12.91 -12.64 -0.94
N TRP A 222 -13.57 -12.09 -1.95
CA TRP A 222 -13.44 -12.47 -3.35
C TRP A 222 -12.16 -11.89 -4.00
N LEU A 223 -11.54 -10.87 -3.41
CA LEU A 223 -10.30 -10.27 -3.86
C LEU A 223 -9.12 -10.93 -3.14
N THR A 224 -8.09 -11.30 -3.88
CA THR A 224 -6.77 -11.58 -3.33
C THR A 224 -5.99 -10.28 -3.24
N TYR A 225 -5.75 -9.77 -2.03
CA TYR A 225 -4.83 -8.66 -1.80
C TYR A 225 -3.40 -9.13 -2.11
N GLY A 226 -2.96 -8.91 -3.35
CA GLY A 226 -1.67 -9.35 -3.84
C GLY A 226 -0.57 -8.33 -3.56
N LEU A 227 0.67 -8.80 -3.41
CA LEU A 227 1.82 -7.93 -3.14
C LEU A 227 1.96 -6.77 -4.15
N PRO A 228 1.73 -6.94 -5.47
CA PRO A 228 1.79 -5.81 -6.40
C PRO A 228 0.82 -4.67 -6.06
N LEU A 229 -0.35 -5.00 -5.50
CA LEU A 229 -1.34 -3.99 -5.10
C LEU A 229 -0.84 -3.18 -3.90
N HIS A 230 -0.28 -3.88 -2.91
CA HIS A 230 0.34 -3.27 -1.74
C HIS A 230 1.52 -2.36 -2.14
N ARG A 231 2.40 -2.83 -3.02
CA ARG A 231 3.52 -2.03 -3.54
C ARG A 231 3.04 -0.80 -4.32
N CYS A 232 1.93 -0.88 -5.04
CA CYS A 232 1.35 0.30 -5.68
C CYS A 232 0.95 1.37 -4.65
N ARG A 233 0.28 0.99 -3.55
CA ARG A 233 -0.11 1.90 -2.46
C ARG A 233 1.11 2.53 -1.80
N GLU A 234 2.12 1.73 -1.46
CA GLU A 234 3.41 2.22 -0.94
C GLU A 234 4.13 3.20 -1.87
N ALA A 235 3.99 3.03 -3.19
CA ALA A 235 4.54 3.94 -4.20
C ALA A 235 3.73 5.25 -4.36
N GLY A 236 2.68 5.42 -3.55
CA GLY A 236 1.78 6.56 -3.53
C GLY A 236 0.69 6.51 -4.60
N PHE A 237 0.31 5.32 -5.07
CA PHE A 237 -0.87 5.20 -5.93
C PHE A 237 -2.14 5.43 -5.11
N ARG A 238 -2.75 6.60 -5.32
CA ARG A 238 -4.01 6.98 -4.70
C ARG A 238 -5.18 6.76 -5.65
N HIS A 239 -6.20 6.05 -5.18
CA HIS A 239 -7.48 5.96 -5.88
C HIS A 239 -8.58 5.61 -4.88
N LYS A 240 -9.72 6.33 -4.91
CA LYS A 240 -10.83 6.16 -3.95
C LYS A 240 -11.26 4.70 -3.71
N ILE A 241 -11.27 3.87 -4.75
CA ILE A 241 -11.62 2.45 -4.61
C ILE A 241 -10.63 1.68 -3.73
N MET A 242 -9.36 2.06 -3.73
CA MET A 242 -8.31 1.44 -2.91
C MET A 242 -8.57 1.71 -1.43
N ASP A 243 -8.89 2.96 -1.10
CA ASP A 243 -9.26 3.42 0.25
C ASP A 243 -10.50 2.69 0.80
N LEU A 244 -11.35 2.13 -0.07
CA LEU A 244 -12.57 1.43 0.34
C LEU A 244 -12.37 -0.09 0.55
N LEU A 245 -11.21 -0.64 0.20
CA LEU A 245 -11.00 -2.10 0.14
C LEU A 245 -11.01 -2.77 1.52
N ASP A 246 -10.42 -2.09 2.49
CA ASP A 246 -10.25 -2.43 3.91
C ASP A 246 -11.35 -1.80 4.79
N GLU A 247 -12.05 -0.76 4.33
CA GLU A 247 -13.15 -0.14 5.08
C GLU A 247 -14.49 -0.90 4.98
N ARG A 248 -14.85 -1.33 3.76
CA ARG A 248 -16.19 -1.93 3.52
C ARG A 248 -16.27 -2.82 2.28
N ALA A 249 -17.38 -3.54 2.21
CA ALA A 249 -17.77 -4.22 0.98
C ALA A 249 -17.92 -3.20 -0.16
N LEU A 250 -17.24 -3.45 -1.29
CA LEU A 250 -17.45 -2.65 -2.49
C LEU A 250 -18.86 -2.84 -3.06
N THR A 251 -19.41 -1.80 -3.68
CA THR A 251 -20.62 -1.91 -4.51
C THR A 251 -20.29 -2.57 -5.85
N LEU A 252 -21.29 -3.02 -6.61
CA LEU A 252 -21.03 -3.63 -7.91
C LEU A 252 -20.33 -2.67 -8.89
N ASP A 253 -20.70 -1.39 -8.89
CA ASP A 253 -20.07 -0.40 -9.76
C ASP A 253 -18.61 -0.14 -9.34
N GLU A 254 -18.31 -0.17 -8.03
CA GLU A 254 -16.93 -0.10 -7.52
C GLU A 254 -16.12 -1.35 -7.86
N VAL A 255 -16.75 -2.54 -7.89
CA VAL A 255 -16.10 -3.76 -8.39
C VAL A 255 -15.70 -3.59 -9.86
N VAL A 256 -16.59 -3.05 -10.71
CA VAL A 256 -16.26 -2.76 -12.12
C VAL A 256 -15.11 -1.75 -12.20
N GLY A 257 -15.16 -0.70 -11.37
CA GLY A 257 -14.06 0.26 -11.24
C GLY A 257 -12.73 -0.41 -10.87
N LEU A 258 -12.73 -1.32 -9.90
CA LEU A 258 -11.55 -2.07 -9.51
C LEU A 258 -11.03 -2.95 -10.66
N MET A 259 -11.92 -3.63 -11.41
CA MET A 259 -11.51 -4.43 -12.57
C MET A 259 -10.81 -3.57 -13.64
N ARG A 260 -11.32 -2.36 -13.89
CA ARG A 260 -10.69 -1.40 -14.80
C ARG A 260 -9.30 -0.98 -14.32
N LEU A 261 -9.13 -0.79 -13.02
CA LEU A 261 -7.82 -0.48 -12.44
C LEU A 261 -6.87 -1.66 -12.60
N LEU A 262 -7.26 -2.85 -12.16
CA LEU A 262 -6.39 -4.04 -12.14
C LEU A 262 -6.01 -4.53 -13.54
N PHE A 263 -6.94 -4.47 -14.50
CA PHE A 263 -6.80 -5.14 -15.80
C PHE A 263 -6.87 -4.19 -17.01
N GLY A 264 -6.95 -2.87 -16.80
CA GLY A 264 -7.02 -1.85 -17.85
C GLY A 264 -8.45 -1.56 -18.34
N GLY A 265 -8.72 -0.34 -18.77
CA GLY A 265 -10.09 0.22 -18.88
C GLY A 265 -10.92 -0.18 -20.11
N GLU A 266 -10.32 -0.27 -21.30
CA GLU A 266 -11.08 -0.40 -22.57
C GLU A 266 -11.89 -1.70 -22.65
N VAL A 267 -11.38 -2.75 -22.00
CA VAL A 267 -11.96 -4.10 -21.98
C VAL A 267 -13.31 -4.14 -21.24
N TRP A 268 -13.59 -3.17 -20.37
CA TRP A 268 -14.78 -3.15 -19.51
C TRP A 268 -15.87 -2.20 -19.96
N ASN A 269 -15.71 -1.55 -21.12
CA ASN A 269 -16.72 -0.64 -21.65
C ASN A 269 -17.84 -1.38 -22.39
N SER A 270 -17.59 -2.61 -22.80
CA SER A 270 -18.54 -3.44 -23.58
C SER A 270 -19.32 -4.46 -22.72
N VAL A 271 -19.05 -4.52 -21.41
CA VAL A 271 -19.66 -5.51 -20.52
C VAL A 271 -20.23 -4.83 -19.28
N ASP A 272 -21.55 -4.80 -19.18
CA ASP A 272 -22.28 -4.27 -18.03
C ASP A 272 -22.78 -5.45 -17.16
N PRO A 273 -22.30 -5.60 -15.91
CA PRO A 273 -22.69 -6.70 -15.05
C PRO A 273 -24.17 -6.66 -14.61
N HIS A 274 -24.85 -5.52 -14.73
CA HIS A 274 -26.28 -5.41 -14.42
C HIS A 274 -27.14 -6.09 -15.49
N SER A 275 -26.67 -6.13 -16.74
CA SER A 275 -27.39 -6.73 -17.88
C SER A 275 -26.78 -8.04 -18.39
N ASP A 276 -25.46 -8.24 -18.29
CA ASP A 276 -24.74 -9.45 -18.69
C ASP A 276 -23.71 -9.90 -17.63
N TRP A 277 -24.21 -10.47 -16.54
CA TRP A 277 -23.38 -11.00 -15.46
C TRP A 277 -22.42 -12.10 -15.92
N ASP A 278 -22.87 -13.01 -16.79
CA ASP A 278 -22.04 -14.12 -17.25
C ASP A 278 -20.93 -13.64 -18.18
N GLY A 279 -21.22 -12.66 -19.04
CA GLY A 279 -20.21 -11.93 -19.81
C GLY A 279 -19.18 -11.27 -18.91
N PHE A 280 -19.62 -10.59 -17.85
CA PHE A 280 -18.72 -9.95 -16.89
C PHE A 280 -17.76 -10.95 -16.24
N VAL A 281 -18.27 -12.07 -15.74
CA VAL A 281 -17.41 -13.12 -15.14
C VAL A 281 -16.47 -13.74 -16.18
N ARG A 282 -16.94 -13.99 -17.40
CA ARG A 282 -16.07 -14.51 -18.48
C ARG A 282 -14.93 -13.53 -18.75
N GLN A 283 -15.22 -12.24 -18.80
CA GLN A 283 -14.22 -11.21 -19.06
C GLN A 283 -13.17 -11.12 -17.94
N ILE A 284 -13.58 -11.23 -16.67
CA ILE A 284 -12.67 -11.34 -15.52
C ILE A 284 -11.70 -12.52 -15.70
N LYS A 285 -12.22 -13.69 -16.04
CA LYS A 285 -11.38 -14.89 -16.22
C LYS A 285 -10.39 -14.73 -17.38
N LEU A 286 -10.81 -14.10 -18.48
CA LEU A 286 -9.93 -13.82 -19.61
C LEU A 286 -8.83 -12.83 -19.24
N ALA A 287 -9.21 -11.73 -18.57
CA ALA A 287 -8.28 -10.67 -18.17
C ALA A 287 -7.21 -11.17 -17.17
N MET A 288 -7.59 -12.03 -16.23
CA MET A 288 -6.66 -12.61 -15.25
C MET A 288 -5.70 -13.65 -15.85
N GLY A 289 -6.08 -14.29 -16.96
CA GLY A 289 -5.33 -15.40 -17.55
C GLY A 289 -5.05 -16.53 -16.55
N SER A 290 -3.79 -16.97 -16.47
CA SER A 290 -3.31 -18.00 -15.54
C SER A 290 -2.54 -17.45 -14.35
N GLU A 291 -2.46 -16.12 -14.24
CA GLU A 291 -1.67 -15.45 -13.21
C GLU A 291 -2.26 -15.70 -11.82
N LYS A 292 -1.37 -15.90 -10.85
CA LYS A 292 -1.74 -16.10 -9.45
C LYS A 292 -0.89 -15.20 -8.57
N GLN A 293 -1.52 -14.71 -7.51
CA GLN A 293 -0.89 -13.90 -6.49
C GLN A 293 -0.84 -14.66 -5.17
N TYR A 294 0.18 -14.39 -4.37
CA TYR A 294 0.22 -14.93 -3.02
C TYR A 294 -0.91 -14.28 -2.21
N ASN A 295 -1.79 -15.11 -1.67
CA ASN A 295 -2.88 -14.67 -0.82
C ASN A 295 -2.42 -14.75 0.64
N PRO A 296 -2.27 -13.61 1.35
CA PRO A 296 -1.75 -13.59 2.71
C PRO A 296 -2.66 -14.35 3.70
N VAL A 297 -3.98 -14.31 3.48
CA VAL A 297 -4.97 -15.00 4.33
C VAL A 297 -4.97 -16.51 4.09
N LYS A 298 -4.99 -16.95 2.83
CA LYS A 298 -5.01 -18.38 2.46
C LYS A 298 -3.62 -19.02 2.48
N ARG A 299 -2.57 -18.22 2.64
CA ARG A 299 -1.14 -18.59 2.64
C ARG A 299 -0.71 -19.46 1.46
N ARG A 300 -1.23 -19.16 0.27
CA ARG A 300 -0.95 -19.88 -0.97
C ARG A 300 -1.23 -19.00 -2.18
N LEU A 301 -0.71 -19.40 -3.34
CA LEU A 301 -1.04 -18.76 -4.62
C LEU A 301 -2.50 -18.99 -4.99
N THR A 302 -3.26 -17.91 -5.17
CA THR A 302 -4.62 -17.93 -5.67
C THR A 302 -4.79 -16.93 -6.82
N PRO A 303 -5.84 -17.07 -7.64
CA PRO A 303 -6.15 -16.06 -8.64
C PRO A 303 -6.42 -14.69 -7.98
N TRP A 304 -6.19 -13.60 -8.71
CA TRP A 304 -6.54 -12.24 -8.27
C TRP A 304 -7.99 -12.15 -7.79
N ILE A 305 -8.94 -12.63 -8.60
CA ILE A 305 -10.37 -12.63 -8.30
C ILE A 305 -10.90 -14.05 -8.15
N ASP A 306 -11.45 -14.36 -6.98
CA ASP A 306 -12.22 -15.57 -6.74
C ASP A 306 -13.65 -15.39 -7.30
N THR A 307 -13.80 -15.76 -8.59
CA THR A 307 -15.07 -15.58 -9.30
C THR A 307 -16.25 -16.32 -8.67
N SER A 308 -16.01 -17.41 -7.92
CA SER A 308 -17.06 -18.13 -7.22
C SER A 308 -17.59 -17.32 -6.03
N LEU A 309 -16.69 -16.73 -5.24
CA LEU A 309 -17.08 -15.84 -4.13
C LEU A 309 -17.71 -14.55 -4.65
N LEU A 310 -17.18 -13.97 -5.73
CA LEU A 310 -17.74 -12.76 -6.35
C LEU A 310 -19.18 -13.01 -6.82
N GLN A 311 -19.42 -14.12 -7.53
CA GLN A 311 -20.76 -14.53 -7.97
C GLN A 311 -21.73 -14.67 -6.80
N ARG A 312 -21.30 -15.33 -5.72
CA ARG A 312 -22.15 -15.52 -4.55
C ARG A 312 -22.58 -14.19 -3.92
N LYS A 313 -21.71 -13.18 -3.95
CA LYS A 313 -21.96 -11.87 -3.33
C LYS A 313 -22.83 -10.95 -4.21
N TYR A 314 -22.58 -10.90 -5.51
CA TYR A 314 -23.15 -9.85 -6.37
C TYR A 314 -24.09 -10.35 -7.47
N ASN A 315 -24.16 -11.66 -7.77
CA ASN A 315 -25.08 -12.13 -8.81
C ASN A 315 -26.53 -12.10 -8.30
N PRO A 316 -27.43 -11.29 -8.89
CA PRO A 316 -28.82 -11.17 -8.46
C PRO A 316 -29.58 -12.50 -8.49
N SER A 317 -29.28 -13.36 -9.46
CA SER A 317 -29.94 -14.67 -9.60
C SER A 317 -29.59 -15.66 -8.49
N LYS A 318 -28.45 -15.46 -7.82
CA LYS A 318 -27.96 -16.34 -6.74
C LYS A 318 -28.19 -15.76 -5.34
N SER A 319 -28.39 -14.44 -5.20
CA SER A 319 -28.66 -13.83 -3.87
C SER A 319 -30.05 -14.18 -3.33
N ASN A 320 -31.04 -14.38 -4.22
CA ASN A 320 -32.43 -14.69 -3.84
C ASN A 320 -32.66 -16.11 -3.31
N PHE A 321 -31.72 -17.04 -3.51
CA PHE A 321 -31.92 -18.43 -3.05
C PHE A 321 -31.90 -18.54 -1.52
N GLY A 322 -31.09 -17.72 -0.83
CA GLY A 322 -31.03 -17.70 0.63
C GLY A 322 -32.28 -17.14 1.30
N MET A 323 -32.82 -16.04 0.75
CA MET A 323 -34.01 -15.37 1.30
C MET A 323 -35.29 -16.20 1.06
N LEU A 324 -35.40 -16.88 -0.09
CA LEU A 324 -36.50 -17.78 -0.36
C LEU A 324 -36.48 -19.01 0.57
N THR A 325 -35.30 -19.54 0.90
CA THR A 325 -35.17 -20.68 1.83
C THR A 325 -35.58 -20.29 3.25
N ILE A 326 -35.19 -19.09 3.72
CA ILE A 326 -35.60 -18.57 5.03
C ILE A 326 -37.12 -18.33 5.07
N LEU A 327 -37.70 -17.76 4.00
CA LEU A 327 -39.14 -17.57 3.88
C LEU A 327 -39.89 -18.90 3.87
N VAL A 328 -39.40 -19.91 3.14
CA VAL A 328 -40.01 -21.26 3.09
C VAL A 328 -39.92 -21.95 4.45
N VAL A 329 -38.79 -21.82 5.16
CA VAL A 329 -38.64 -22.37 6.53
C VAL A 329 -39.55 -21.65 7.51
N LEU A 330 -39.64 -20.32 7.46
CA LEU A 330 -40.55 -19.55 8.31
C LEU A 330 -42.02 -19.88 8.01
N PHE A 331 -42.38 -20.06 6.73
CA PHE A 331 -43.73 -20.49 6.34
C PHE A 331 -44.04 -21.90 6.83
N ALA A 332 -43.09 -22.83 6.76
CA ALA A 332 -43.25 -24.19 7.25
C ALA A 332 -43.39 -24.22 8.79
N ILE A 333 -42.64 -23.39 9.51
CA ILE A 333 -42.76 -23.24 10.97
C ILE A 333 -44.12 -22.63 11.35
N LEU A 334 -44.56 -21.57 10.66
CA LEU A 334 -45.87 -20.95 10.89
C LEU A 334 -47.02 -21.90 10.58
N TYR A 335 -46.92 -22.69 9.50
CA TYR A 335 -47.91 -23.69 9.13
C TYR A 335 -48.00 -24.82 10.15
N ALA A 336 -46.85 -25.29 10.68
CA ALA A 336 -46.79 -26.29 11.73
C ALA A 336 -47.25 -25.79 13.12
N MET A 337 -47.29 -24.47 13.34
CA MET A 337 -47.85 -23.87 14.55
C MET A 337 -49.36 -23.62 14.47
N LEU A 338 -49.94 -23.67 13.28
CA LEU A 338 -51.37 -23.42 13.02
C LEU A 338 -52.20 -24.71 12.89
N TRP A 339 -51.60 -25.89 13.12
CA TRP A 339 -52.26 -27.20 13.08
C TRP A 339 -51.84 -28.09 14.24
#